data_AF-A0A2W4MY47-F1
#
_entry.id   AF-A0A2W4MY47-F1
#
_cell.length_a   1.000
_cell.length_b   1.000
_cell.length_c   1.000
_cell.angle_alpha   90.00
_cell.angle_beta   90.00
_cell.angle_gamma   90.00
#
_symmetry.space_group_name_H-M   'P 1'
#
loop_
_entity.id
_entity.type
_entity.pdbx_description
1 polymer ?
#
loop_
_entity_poly.entity_id
_entity_poly.type
_entity_poly.pdbx_seq_one_letter_code
_entity_poly.pdbx_strand_id
1 'polypeptide(L)' 'MLQWVNFKQLPIPHTPADERAAIAALAQQCLDAKGQGPQVKKWEAEIDERVARLYGLSSADLKAIRGEREE' A
#
# COMPACT_ATOMS: atom_id res chain seq x y z
N MET A 1 -26.90 -1.48 4.73
CA MET A 1 -26.76 -1.05 3.32
C MET A 1 -25.46 -0.28 3.22
N LEU A 2 -24.39 -0.91 2.73
CA LEU A 2 -23.10 -0.22 2.54
C LEU A 2 -23.26 0.78 1.39
N GLN A 3 -23.08 2.07 1.68
CA GLN A 3 -22.99 3.10 0.64
C GLN A 3 -21.87 2.72 -0.33
N TRP A 4 -22.13 2.79 -1.63
CA TRP A 4 -21.10 2.62 -2.66
C TRP A 4 -20.00 3.66 -2.45
N VAL A 5 -18.77 3.19 -2.23
CA VAL A 5 -17.59 4.07 -2.23
C VAL A 5 -17.45 4.65 -3.63
N ASN A 6 -17.58 5.97 -3.75
CA ASN A 6 -17.32 6.67 -5.00
C ASN A 6 -15.80 6.78 -5.21
N PHE A 7 -15.22 5.81 -5.92
CA PHE A 7 -13.78 5.75 -6.18
C PHE A 7 -13.21 7.02 -6.84
N LYS A 8 -14.03 7.82 -7.53
CA LYS A 8 -13.59 9.09 -8.15
C LYS A 8 -13.23 10.17 -7.14
N GLN A 9 -13.67 10.06 -5.89
CA GLN A 9 -13.44 11.06 -4.85
C GLN A 9 -12.31 10.68 -3.89
N LEU A 10 -11.67 9.53 -4.08
CA LEU A 10 -10.52 9.16 -3.26
C LEU A 10 -9.37 10.14 -3.56
N PRO A 11 -8.77 10.78 -2.54
CA PRO A 11 -7.60 11.62 -2.76
C PRO A 11 -6.44 10.70 -3.16
N ILE A 12 -5.99 10.75 -4.40
CA ILE A 12 -4.84 9.97 -4.87
C ILE A 12 -3.67 10.94 -5.08
N PRO A 13 -2.57 10.83 -4.32
CA PRO A 13 -1.44 11.72 -4.46
C PRO A 13 -0.74 11.51 -5.80
N HIS A 14 -0.19 12.60 -6.34
CA HIS A 14 0.72 12.51 -7.47
C HIS A 14 2.04 11.87 -7.01
N THR A 15 2.58 10.95 -7.80
CA THR A 15 3.82 10.25 -7.47
C THR A 15 4.85 10.37 -8.59
N PRO A 16 6.15 10.50 -8.28
CA PRO A 16 7.23 10.43 -9.26
C PRO A 16 7.16 9.16 -10.14
N ALA A 17 7.68 9.24 -11.36
CA ALA A 17 7.54 8.15 -12.33
C ALA A 17 8.29 6.87 -11.94
N ASP A 18 9.45 7.03 -11.32
CA ASP A 18 10.27 6.00 -10.72
C ASP A 18 9.57 5.33 -9.54
N GLU A 19 9.01 6.10 -8.61
CA GLU A 19 8.29 5.54 -7.46
C GLU A 19 7.04 4.77 -7.90
N ARG A 20 6.29 5.31 -8.87
CA ARG A 20 5.17 4.59 -9.51
C ARG A 20 5.62 3.26 -10.09
N ALA A 21 6.74 3.25 -10.81
CA ALA A 21 7.25 2.05 -11.46
C ALA A 21 7.69 1.00 -10.43
N ALA A 22 8.32 1.42 -9.33
CA ALA A 22 8.70 0.54 -8.24
C ALA A 22 7.48 -0.12 -7.57
N ILE A 23 6.44 0.66 -7.26
CA ILE A 23 5.19 0.13 -6.70
C ILE A 23 4.51 -0.84 -7.69
N ALA A 24 4.46 -0.48 -8.97
CA ALA A 24 3.87 -1.34 -10.01
C ALA A 24 4.64 -2.67 -10.17
N ALA A 25 5.97 -2.65 -10.08
CA ALA A 25 6.79 -3.85 -10.15
C ALA A 25 6.53 -4.81 -8.98
N LEU A 26 6.43 -4.29 -7.75
CA LEU A 26 6.05 -5.10 -6.58
C LEU A 26 4.64 -5.68 -6.71
N ALA A 27 3.68 -4.88 -7.19
CA ALA A 27 2.33 -5.36 -7.44
C ALA A 27 2.32 -6.49 -8.49
N GLN A 28 3.11 -6.35 -9.56
CA GLN A 28 3.27 -7.39 -10.56
C GLN A 28 3.87 -8.67 -9.96
N GLN A 29 4.87 -8.58 -9.08
CA GLN A 29 5.41 -9.74 -8.37
C GLN A 29 4.35 -10.47 -7.54
N CYS A 30 3.48 -9.72 -6.84
CA CYS A 30 2.36 -10.31 -6.11
C CYS A 30 1.37 -11.02 -7.06
N LEU A 31 1.07 -10.43 -8.22
CA LEU A 31 0.18 -11.02 -9.22
C LEU A 31 0.77 -12.28 -9.84
N ASP A 32 2.06 -12.27 -10.18
CA ASP A 32 2.78 -13.40 -10.76
C ASP A 32 2.83 -14.58 -9.77
N ALA A 33 3.01 -14.27 -8.48
CA ALA A 33 2.92 -15.25 -7.40
C ALA A 33 1.47 -15.64 -7.05
N LYS A 34 0.46 -15.06 -7.73
CA LYS A 34 -0.98 -15.25 -7.46
C LYS A 34 -1.36 -15.00 -6.01
N GLY A 35 -0.68 -14.07 -5.35
CA GLY A 35 -0.84 -13.79 -3.93
C GLY A 35 -0.38 -14.92 -3.00
N GLN A 36 0.43 -15.87 -3.49
CA GLN A 36 0.87 -17.04 -2.72
C GLN A 36 2.38 -17.01 -2.44
N GLY A 37 2.74 -17.50 -1.26
CA GLY A 37 4.13 -17.69 -0.85
C GLY A 37 4.61 -16.68 0.20
N PRO A 38 5.67 -17.03 0.95
CA PRO A 38 6.16 -16.23 2.08
C PRO A 38 6.68 -14.84 1.67
N GLN A 39 7.07 -14.66 0.41
CA GLN A 39 7.57 -13.40 -0.13
C GLN A 39 6.48 -12.36 -0.39
N VAL A 40 5.23 -12.78 -0.64
CA VAL A 40 4.12 -11.87 -0.97
C VAL A 40 3.86 -10.89 0.17
N LYS A 41 3.85 -11.37 1.42
CA LYS A 41 3.69 -10.50 2.60
C LYS A 41 4.77 -9.41 2.69
N LYS A 42 5.99 -9.70 2.23
CA LYS A 42 7.08 -8.72 2.25
C LYS A 42 6.88 -7.66 1.16
N TRP A 43 6.47 -8.08 -0.04
CA TRP A 43 6.17 -7.15 -1.14
C TRP A 43 4.96 -6.26 -0.82
N GLU A 44 3.89 -6.82 -0.25
CA GLU A 44 2.72 -6.06 0.21
C GLU A 44 3.10 -5.06 1.32
N ALA A 45 3.92 -5.48 2.30
CA ALA A 45 4.40 -4.57 3.33
C ALA A 45 5.26 -3.42 2.77
N GLU A 46 6.08 -3.69 1.74
CA GLU A 46 6.86 -2.66 1.06
C GLU A 46 5.96 -1.71 0.25
N ILE A 47 4.93 -2.23 -0.42
CA ILE A 47 3.93 -1.41 -1.11
C ILE A 47 3.24 -0.48 -0.12
N ASP A 48 2.76 -1.01 1.01
CA ASP A 48 2.11 -0.22 2.06
C ASP A 48 3.00 0.94 2.53
N GLU A 49 4.28 0.68 2.79
CA GLU A 49 5.21 1.68 3.27
C GLU A 49 5.47 2.76 2.21
N ARG A 50 5.70 2.36 0.96
CA ARG A 50 5.88 3.29 -0.17
C ARG A 50 4.65 4.16 -0.38
N VAL A 51 3.46 3.56 -0.37
CA VAL A 51 2.19 4.27 -0.55
C VAL A 51 1.92 5.20 0.64
N ALA A 52 2.13 4.77 1.87
CA ALA A 52 1.93 5.60 3.06
C ALA A 52 2.76 6.88 3.02
N ARG A 53 4.03 6.80 2.58
CA ARG A 53 4.86 7.99 2.35
C ARG A 53 4.26 8.97 1.35
N LEU A 54 3.64 8.48 0.27
CA LEU A 54 2.97 9.33 -0.72
C LEU A 54 1.74 10.05 -0.15
N TYR A 55 1.10 9.46 0.85
CA TYR A 55 0.01 10.07 1.61
C TYR A 55 0.50 10.95 2.78
N GLY A 56 1.82 11.09 2.97
CA GLY A 56 2.41 11.86 4.07
C GLY A 56 2.27 11.20 5.44
N LEU A 57 1.98 9.89 5.48
CA LEU A 57 1.85 9.12 6.71
C LEU A 57 3.24 8.73 7.23
N SER A 58 3.46 8.92 8.53
CA SER A 58 4.65 8.44 9.22
C SER A 58 4.57 6.94 9.50
N SER A 59 5.68 6.33 9.90
CA SER A 59 5.71 4.93 10.35
C SER A 59 4.79 4.70 11.56
N ALA A 60 4.63 5.72 12.42
CA ALA A 60 3.72 5.66 13.56
C ALA A 60 2.26 5.64 13.10
N ASP A 61 1.91 6.45 12.09
CA ASP A 61 0.56 6.44 11.51
C ASP A 61 0.25 5.10 10.85
N LEU A 62 1.20 4.54 10.11
CA LEU A 62 1.06 3.23 9.48
C LEU A 62 0.83 2.12 10.52
N LYS A 63 1.61 2.12 11.61
CA LYS A 63 1.46 1.18 12.73
C LYS A 63 0.09 1.32 13.40
N ALA A 64 -0.37 2.55 13.64
CA ALA A 64 -1.68 2.83 14.21
C ALA A 64 -2.83 2.32 13.31
N ILE A 65 -2.74 2.51 11.99
CA ILE A 65 -3.72 2.02 11.01
C ILE A 65 -3.78 0.49 10.97
N ARG A 66 -2.62 -0.18 11.10
CA ARG A 66 -2.54 -1.65 11.16
C ARG A 66 -3.11 -2.22 12.45
N GLY A 67 -3.42 -1.39 13.45
CA GLY A 67 -3.94 -1.83 14.74
C GLY A 67 -2.88 -2.47 15.64
N GLU A 68 -1.60 -2.27 15.34
CA GLU A 68 -0.48 -2.75 16.13
C GLU A 68 -0.30 -1.82 17.34
N ARG A 69 -0.95 -2.13 18.48
CA ARG A 69 -0.73 -1.41 19.74
C ARG A 69 0.65 -1.77 20.31
N GLU A 70 1.30 -0.79 20.94
CA GLU A 70 2.45 -1.05 21.81
C GLU A 70 1.91 -1.67 23.10
N GLU A 71 2.19 -2.96 23.30
CA GLU A 71 2.11 -3.65 24.59
C GLU A 71 3.39 -3.40 25.40
#